data_AF-A0A2E2SSY5-F1
#
_entry.id   AF-A0A2E2SSY5-F1
#
_cell.length_a   1.000
_cell.length_b   1.000
_cell.length_c   1.000
_cell.angle_alpha   90.00
_cell.angle_beta   90.00
_cell.angle_gamma   90.00
#
_symmetry.space_group_name_H-M   'P 1'
#
loop_
_entity.id
_entity.type
_entity.pdbx_description
1 polymer ?
#
loop_
_entity_poly.entity_id
_entity_poly.type
_entity_poly.pdbx_seq_one_letter_code
_entity_poly.pdbx_strand_id
1 'polypeptide(L)'
;MIRTRDFILYLTVLGFVLLGATYTGFSERAASTAAVIMLPEVAEAPTVSAFAYERPNTLAQRWQELRQRLAGGEGYRRDAPAVFTSVDQTAAQEAAEATSSAGFSGVRSVQWCGAPVPAAMVASWPAGGTLRVVEGQRTLVVETTEEINNGSTTEMVLTEEIALALPIRTVRSTFDSCVPDTLVGVTTAGQPLLNDAASTYQNFLETQVVGYTRDGFAVYGPVADAAQLDACGGRYSLNGQYQYHVRTNEPFILGCYAGVPINIDI
;
A
#
# COMPACT_ATOMS: atom_id res chain seq x y z
N MET A 1 -37.01 -27.57 46.01
CA MET A 1 -37.57 -26.29 46.48
C MET A 1 -36.54 -25.20 46.26
N ILE A 2 -36.70 -24.40 45.20
CA ILE A 2 -35.84 -23.23 44.97
C ILE A 2 -36.20 -22.18 46.02
N ARG A 3 -35.19 -21.65 46.73
CA ARG A 3 -35.40 -20.55 47.68
C ARG A 3 -35.89 -19.33 46.89
N THR A 4 -36.93 -18.68 47.39
CA THR A 4 -37.56 -17.49 46.77
C THR A 4 -36.54 -16.40 46.40
N ARG A 5 -35.45 -16.29 47.18
CA ARG A 5 -34.33 -15.38 46.89
C ARG A 5 -33.57 -15.73 45.60
N ASP A 6 -33.30 -17.00 45.36
CA ASP A 6 -32.55 -17.44 44.17
C ASP A 6 -33.43 -17.31 42.92
N PHE A 7 -34.75 -17.54 43.06
CA PHE A 7 -35.71 -17.32 41.99
C PHE A 7 -35.78 -15.85 41.53
N ILE A 8 -35.73 -14.90 42.47
CA ILE A 8 -35.73 -13.46 42.16
C ILE A 8 -34.45 -13.07 41.41
N LEU A 9 -33.29 -13.60 41.83
CA LEU A 9 -32.01 -13.32 41.16
C LEU A 9 -31.96 -13.88 39.73
N TYR A 10 -32.53 -15.06 39.49
CA TYR A 10 -32.63 -15.60 38.14
C TYR A 10 -33.54 -14.74 37.26
N LEU A 11 -34.67 -14.27 37.78
CA LEU A 11 -35.59 -13.41 37.03
C LEU A 11 -34.97 -12.05 36.69
N THR A 12 -34.21 -11.44 37.58
CA THR A 12 -33.54 -10.16 37.30
C THR A 12 -32.43 -10.29 36.28
N VAL A 13 -31.61 -11.35 36.36
CA VAL A 13 -30.56 -11.61 35.35
C VAL A 13 -31.19 -11.92 33.99
N LEU A 14 -32.23 -12.76 33.93
CA LEU A 14 -32.95 -13.07 32.69
C LEU A 14 -33.55 -11.80 32.08
N GLY A 15 -34.14 -10.93 32.90
CA GLY A 15 -34.68 -9.64 32.46
C GLY A 15 -33.61 -8.75 31.84
N PHE A 16 -32.43 -8.66 32.45
CA PHE A 16 -31.33 -7.83 31.95
C PHE A 16 -30.79 -8.35 30.60
N VAL A 17 -30.68 -9.68 30.46
CA VAL A 17 -30.24 -10.32 29.20
C VAL A 17 -31.26 -10.10 28.08
N LEU A 18 -32.57 -10.26 28.36
CA LEU A 18 -33.62 -10.02 27.36
C LEU A 18 -33.72 -8.55 26.95
N LEU A 19 -33.48 -7.62 27.87
CA LEU A 19 -33.51 -6.19 27.58
C LEU A 19 -32.32 -5.78 26.68
N GLY A 20 -31.13 -6.32 26.93
CA GLY A 20 -29.97 -6.13 26.05
C GLY A 20 -30.16 -6.73 24.65
N ALA A 21 -30.72 -7.94 24.56
CA ALA A 21 -30.98 -8.60 23.28
C ALA A 21 -32.04 -7.86 22.44
N THR A 22 -33.11 -7.37 23.07
CA THR A 22 -34.17 -6.62 22.37
C THR A 22 -33.70 -5.24 21.92
N TYR A 23 -32.88 -4.54 22.71
CA TYR A 23 -32.31 -3.25 22.34
C TYR A 23 -31.41 -3.35 21.09
N THR A 24 -30.52 -4.34 21.07
CA THR A 24 -29.57 -4.55 19.96
C THR A 24 -30.29 -4.89 18.65
N GLY A 25 -31.33 -5.74 18.70
CA GLY A 25 -32.10 -6.10 17.50
C GLY A 25 -32.94 -4.95 16.93
N PHE A 26 -33.34 -3.97 17.75
CA PHE A 26 -34.10 -2.82 17.29
C PHE A 26 -33.22 -1.74 16.64
N SER A 27 -31.98 -1.56 17.11
CA SER A 27 -31.05 -0.60 16.49
C SER A 27 -30.65 -1.00 15.06
N GLU A 28 -30.49 -2.30 14.78
CA GLU A 28 -30.15 -2.76 13.43
C GLU A 28 -31.30 -2.54 12.42
N ARG A 29 -32.56 -2.66 12.87
CA ARG A 29 -33.73 -2.43 12.01
C ARG A 29 -34.01 -0.95 11.75
N ALA A 30 -33.62 -0.05 12.65
CA ALA A 30 -33.76 1.39 12.46
C ALA A 30 -32.74 1.95 11.45
N ALA A 31 -31.59 1.29 11.28
CA ALA A 31 -30.56 1.67 10.31
C ALA A 31 -30.90 1.27 8.85
N SER A 32 -31.97 0.51 8.62
CA SER A 32 -32.38 0.05 7.28
C SER A 32 -33.29 1.04 6.55
N THR A 33 -33.13 2.35 6.74
CA THR A 33 -33.75 3.34 5.86
C THR A 33 -32.84 3.55 4.65
N ALA A 34 -33.34 3.13 3.49
CA ALA A 34 -32.68 3.19 2.20
C ALA A 34 -31.93 4.52 2.00
N ALA A 35 -30.60 4.45 1.91
CA ALA A 35 -29.80 5.53 1.40
C ALA A 35 -30.16 5.71 -0.09
N VAL A 36 -30.97 6.73 -0.38
CA VAL A 36 -31.22 7.19 -1.74
C VAL A 36 -29.91 7.80 -2.24
N ILE A 37 -29.15 7.04 -3.02
CA ILE A 37 -27.97 7.53 -3.73
C ILE A 37 -28.47 8.48 -4.82
N MET A 38 -28.35 9.79 -4.59
CA MET A 38 -28.47 10.77 -5.67
C MET A 38 -27.21 10.67 -6.53
N LEU A 39 -27.33 10.03 -7.69
CA LEU A 39 -26.30 10.07 -8.72
C LEU A 39 -26.15 11.53 -9.20
N PRO A 40 -24.95 12.14 -9.13
CA PRO A 40 -24.73 13.43 -9.75
C PRO A 40 -24.91 13.28 -11.27
N GLU A 41 -25.71 14.17 -11.83
CA GLU A 41 -25.91 14.32 -13.27
C GLU A 41 -24.55 14.63 -13.93
N VAL A 42 -24.05 13.66 -14.70
CA VAL A 42 -22.77 13.76 -15.39
C VAL A 42 -22.93 14.79 -16.50
N ALA A 43 -22.35 15.97 -16.30
CA ALA A 43 -22.17 16.96 -17.35
C ALA A 43 -21.37 16.31 -18.50
N GLU A 44 -21.88 16.48 -19.72
CA GLU A 44 -21.30 15.92 -20.96
C GLU A 44 -19.79 16.13 -21.00
N ALA A 45 -19.05 15.02 -21.18
CA ALA A 45 -17.60 15.05 -21.30
C ALA A 45 -17.20 15.86 -22.56
N PRO A 46 -16.15 16.71 -22.48
CA PRO A 46 -15.63 17.35 -23.68
C PRO A 46 -15.12 16.28 -24.65
N THR A 47 -15.55 16.36 -25.90
CA THR A 47 -15.07 15.51 -26.99
C THR A 47 -13.61 15.83 -27.28
N VAL A 48 -12.71 15.11 -26.62
CA VAL A 48 -11.29 15.12 -26.99
C VAL A 48 -11.16 14.27 -28.24
N SER A 49 -11.02 14.93 -29.39
CA SER A 49 -10.64 14.26 -30.63
C SER A 49 -9.18 13.82 -30.53
N ALA A 50 -8.96 12.52 -30.31
CA ALA A 50 -7.65 11.93 -30.46
C ALA A 50 -7.37 11.70 -31.94
N PHE A 51 -6.37 12.39 -32.48
CA PHE A 51 -5.82 12.05 -33.79
C PHE A 51 -4.93 10.83 -33.62
N ALA A 52 -5.44 9.65 -33.97
CA ALA A 52 -4.63 8.46 -34.13
C ALA A 52 -3.74 8.63 -35.37
N TYR A 53 -2.44 8.85 -35.18
CA TYR A 53 -1.48 8.73 -36.27
C TYR A 53 -1.25 7.25 -36.54
N GLU A 54 -1.78 6.76 -37.66
CA GLU A 54 -1.58 5.41 -38.14
C GLU A 54 -0.08 5.23 -38.48
N ARG A 55 0.63 4.45 -37.67
CA ARG A 55 2.05 4.20 -37.92
C ARG A 55 2.19 3.33 -39.17
N PRO A 56 3.01 3.71 -40.17
CA PRO A 56 3.26 2.87 -41.32
C PRO A 56 3.84 1.51 -40.88
N ASN A 57 3.16 0.44 -41.28
CA ASN A 57 3.44 -0.94 -40.90
C ASN A 57 4.50 -1.61 -41.80
N THR A 58 5.02 -0.89 -42.80
CA THR A 58 6.07 -1.41 -43.69
C THR A 58 7.41 -0.71 -43.48
N LEU A 59 8.49 -1.49 -43.58
CA LEU A 59 9.86 -1.02 -43.43
C LEU A 59 10.23 0.05 -44.47
N ALA A 60 9.67 -0.06 -45.69
CA ALA A 60 9.88 0.90 -46.78
C ALA A 60 9.30 2.30 -46.47
N GLN A 61 8.10 2.36 -45.89
CA GLN A 61 7.48 3.63 -45.51
C GLN A 61 8.24 4.32 -44.37
N ARG A 62 8.73 3.55 -43.38
CA ARG A 62 9.59 4.09 -42.30
C ARG A 62 10.87 4.72 -42.83
N TRP A 63 11.48 4.13 -43.87
CA TRP A 63 12.68 4.69 -44.50
C TRP A 63 12.39 5.98 -45.25
N GLN A 64 11.23 6.12 -45.89
CA GLN A 64 10.84 7.36 -46.55
C GLN A 64 10.56 8.48 -45.54
N GLU A 65 9.91 8.16 -44.42
CA GLU A 65 9.67 9.12 -43.33
C GLU A 65 11.00 9.59 -42.70
N LEU A 66 11.92 8.66 -42.40
CA LEU A 66 13.25 9.00 -41.88
C LEU A 66 14.03 9.92 -42.84
N ARG A 67 13.97 9.65 -44.15
CA ARG A 67 14.59 10.52 -45.16
C ARG A 67 13.97 11.91 -45.20
N GLN A 68 12.65 12.02 -45.07
CA GLN A 68 11.96 13.31 -45.01
C GLN A 68 12.32 14.09 -43.74
N ARG A 69 12.39 13.43 -42.58
CA ARG A 69 12.80 14.05 -41.31
C ARG A 69 14.26 14.53 -41.35
N LEU A 70 15.15 13.74 -41.96
CA LEU A 70 16.55 14.13 -42.19
C LEU A 70 16.65 15.33 -43.14
N ALA A 71 15.86 15.35 -44.23
CA ALA A 71 15.79 16.48 -45.15
C ALA A 71 15.17 17.74 -44.52
N GLY A 72 14.25 17.57 -43.58
CA GLY A 72 13.63 18.64 -42.78
C GLY A 72 14.53 19.23 -41.70
N GLY A 73 15.76 18.73 -41.54
CA GLY A 73 16.73 19.30 -40.60
C GLY A 73 16.54 18.91 -39.13
N GLU A 74 15.61 18.00 -38.81
CA GLU A 74 15.32 17.57 -37.43
C GLU A 74 16.46 16.75 -36.78
N GLY A 75 17.54 16.46 -37.51
CA GLY A 75 18.72 15.73 -37.03
C GLY A 75 19.93 16.59 -36.66
N TYR A 76 19.87 17.92 -36.79
CA TYR A 76 21.04 18.79 -36.64
C TYR A 76 20.89 19.76 -35.47
N ARG A 77 21.13 19.30 -34.23
CA ARG A 77 21.33 20.22 -33.09
C ARG A 77 22.74 20.80 -33.16
N ARG A 78 22.89 22.02 -33.68
CA ARG A 78 24.17 22.76 -33.67
C ARG A 78 24.34 23.71 -32.47
N ASP A 79 23.36 23.82 -31.58
CA ASP A 79 23.34 24.84 -30.52
C ASP A 79 23.46 24.30 -29.08
N ALA A 80 24.00 23.10 -28.89
CA ALA A 80 24.50 22.69 -27.58
C ALA A 80 26.04 22.68 -27.63
N PRO A 81 26.74 23.30 -26.67
CA PRO A 81 28.19 23.17 -26.60
C PRO A 81 28.56 21.68 -26.55
N ALA A 82 29.60 21.30 -27.29
CA ALA A 82 30.05 19.92 -27.34
C ALA A 82 30.48 19.46 -25.93
N VAL A 83 29.60 18.74 -25.25
CA VAL A 83 29.94 17.99 -24.04
C VAL A 83 30.68 16.75 -24.52
N PHE A 84 31.99 16.89 -24.69
CA PHE A 84 32.88 15.75 -24.79
C PHE A 84 32.92 15.10 -23.40
N THR A 85 32.12 14.05 -23.18
CA THR A 85 32.41 13.11 -22.08
C THR A 85 33.62 12.30 -22.49
N SER A 86 34.82 12.84 -22.27
CA SER A 86 36.04 12.04 -22.28
C SER A 86 35.88 10.94 -21.24
N VAL A 87 36.03 9.69 -21.67
CA VAL A 87 35.81 8.46 -20.91
C VAL A 87 36.90 8.22 -19.83
N ASP A 88 37.71 9.22 -19.47
CA ASP A 88 38.85 9.09 -18.55
C ASP A 88 38.83 10.06 -17.35
N GLN A 89 37.67 10.51 -16.89
CA GLN A 89 37.54 11.24 -15.61
C GLN A 89 36.59 10.53 -14.63
N THR A 90 36.90 9.29 -14.29
CA THR A 90 36.37 8.62 -13.09
C THR A 90 37.54 8.16 -12.22
N ALA A 91 38.04 9.05 -11.37
CA ALA A 91 38.92 8.66 -10.25
C ALA A 91 39.08 9.69 -9.12
N ALA A 92 38.61 10.94 -9.23
CA ALA A 92 38.95 11.94 -8.19
C ALA A 92 37.86 12.94 -7.78
N GLN A 93 36.66 12.88 -8.35
CA GLN A 93 35.60 13.86 -8.02
C GLN A 93 34.17 13.28 -7.94
N GLU A 94 34.04 11.99 -7.67
CA GLU A 94 32.79 11.34 -7.24
C GLU A 94 32.88 10.87 -5.78
N ALA A 95 33.47 11.72 -4.92
CA ALA A 95 33.46 11.54 -3.47
C ALA A 95 32.69 12.65 -2.74
N ALA A 96 31.87 13.43 -3.46
CA ALA A 96 31.12 14.55 -2.91
C ALA A 96 29.71 14.65 -3.49
N GLU A 97 28.98 13.53 -3.56
CA GLU A 97 27.51 13.50 -3.49
C GLU A 97 27.02 12.06 -3.18
N ALA A 98 27.76 11.36 -2.32
CA ALA A 98 27.11 10.46 -1.39
C ALA A 98 26.39 11.37 -0.40
N THR A 99 25.12 11.66 -0.67
CA THR A 99 24.21 12.28 0.30
C THR A 99 24.21 11.39 1.53
N SER A 100 25.10 11.75 2.46
CA SER A 100 25.13 11.45 3.87
C SER A 100 24.32 10.22 4.28
N SER A 101 24.98 9.06 4.36
CA SER A 101 24.71 8.11 5.43
C SER A 101 25.20 8.67 6.78
N ALA A 102 24.89 9.95 7.05
CA ALA A 102 24.97 10.49 8.38
C ALA A 102 23.87 9.74 9.12
N GLY A 103 24.29 8.74 9.89
CA GLY A 103 23.35 7.94 10.64
C GLY A 103 22.45 8.87 11.44
N PHE A 104 21.14 8.65 11.39
CA PHE A 104 20.20 9.51 12.06
C PHE A 104 20.48 9.47 13.57
N SER A 105 20.94 10.59 14.11
CA SER A 105 21.31 10.74 15.54
C SER A 105 20.20 11.36 16.39
N GLY A 106 19.01 11.56 15.82
CA GLY A 106 17.87 12.17 16.52
C GLY A 106 16.97 11.17 17.24
N VAL A 107 15.96 11.69 17.92
CA VAL A 107 14.79 10.90 18.35
C VAL A 107 13.84 10.82 17.16
N ARG A 108 13.49 9.60 16.72
CA ARG A 108 12.48 9.39 15.69
C ARG A 108 11.10 9.45 16.31
N SER A 109 10.17 10.06 15.59
CA SER A 109 8.75 10.05 15.91
C SER A 109 7.94 9.81 14.64
N VAL A 110 6.71 9.35 14.81
CA VAL A 110 5.79 9.18 13.69
C VAL A 110 5.25 10.55 13.28
N GLN A 111 5.44 10.91 12.01
CA GLN A 111 4.85 12.08 11.39
C GLN A 111 3.44 11.72 10.92
N TRP A 112 2.45 12.00 11.77
CA TRP A 112 1.05 11.79 11.44
C TRP A 112 0.52 12.87 10.48
N CYS A 113 -0.40 12.50 9.58
CA CYS A 113 -1.09 13.46 8.71
C CYS A 113 -2.11 14.33 9.46
N GLY A 114 -2.37 14.03 10.73
CA GLY A 114 -3.36 14.67 11.59
C GLY A 114 -3.40 14.00 12.96
N ALA A 115 -4.57 13.97 13.60
CA ALA A 115 -4.76 13.16 14.80
C ALA A 115 -4.58 11.66 14.46
N PRO A 116 -3.86 10.87 15.27
CA PRO A 116 -3.67 9.45 15.02
C PRO A 116 -5.03 8.76 15.03
N VAL A 117 -5.45 8.26 13.87
CA VAL A 117 -6.70 7.53 13.73
C VAL A 117 -6.39 6.05 14.01
N PRO A 118 -7.07 5.40 14.98
CA PRO A 118 -6.96 3.96 15.13
C PRO A 118 -7.41 3.29 13.83
N ALA A 119 -6.79 2.18 13.45
CA ALA A 119 -7.12 1.48 12.21
C ALA A 119 -8.54 0.93 12.21
N ALA A 120 -9.52 1.78 11.90
CA ALA A 120 -10.92 1.40 11.66
C ALA A 120 -11.02 0.31 10.58
N MET A 121 -10.08 0.31 9.63
CA MET A 121 -9.97 -0.66 8.53
C MET A 121 -9.48 -2.05 8.94
N VAL A 122 -8.97 -2.25 10.16
CA VAL A 122 -8.59 -3.61 10.61
C VAL A 122 -9.83 -4.48 10.81
N ALA A 123 -10.98 -3.88 11.13
CA ALA A 123 -12.22 -4.62 11.31
C ALA A 123 -12.81 -5.18 9.99
N SER A 124 -12.53 -4.54 8.84
CA SER A 124 -12.96 -5.00 7.52
C SER A 124 -11.93 -5.88 6.81
N TRP A 125 -10.79 -6.19 7.44
CA TRP A 125 -9.74 -6.98 6.81
C TRP A 125 -10.23 -8.41 6.47
N PRO A 126 -9.96 -8.93 5.25
CA PRO A 126 -10.40 -10.25 4.84
C PRO A 126 -9.78 -11.34 5.72
N ALA A 127 -10.56 -12.37 5.98
CA ALA A 127 -10.11 -13.56 6.70
C ALA A 127 -9.16 -14.37 5.82
N GLY A 128 -7.88 -14.00 5.84
CA GLY A 128 -6.85 -14.62 5.02
C GLY A 128 -6.64 -13.92 3.67
N GLY A 129 -5.73 -14.47 2.88
CA GLY A 129 -5.34 -13.93 1.58
C GLY A 129 -3.88 -14.22 1.27
N THR A 130 -3.58 -14.41 -0.01
CA THR A 130 -2.21 -14.63 -0.48
C THR A 130 -1.74 -13.44 -1.29
N LEU A 131 -0.55 -12.92 -0.97
CA LEU A 131 0.08 -11.90 -1.81
C LEU A 131 0.65 -12.55 -3.05
N ARG A 132 0.21 -12.08 -4.22
CA ARG A 132 0.71 -12.49 -5.53
C ARG A 132 1.25 -11.25 -6.26
N VAL A 133 2.21 -11.46 -7.16
CA VAL A 133 2.69 -10.40 -8.03
C VAL A 133 2.03 -10.58 -9.38
N VAL A 134 1.14 -9.66 -9.75
CA VAL A 134 0.39 -9.67 -11.00
C VAL A 134 0.64 -8.35 -11.71
N GLU A 135 1.10 -8.40 -12.96
CA GLU A 135 1.32 -7.23 -13.81
C GLU A 135 2.20 -6.12 -13.21
N GLY A 136 3.19 -6.49 -12.38
CA GLY A 136 4.10 -5.53 -11.74
C GLY A 136 3.50 -4.82 -10.52
N GLN A 137 2.36 -5.29 -10.00
CA GLN A 137 1.78 -4.89 -8.72
C GLN A 137 1.73 -6.07 -7.76
N ARG A 138 1.69 -5.78 -6.46
CA ARG A 138 1.48 -6.80 -5.41
C ARG A 138 0.00 -6.83 -5.06
N THR A 139 -0.70 -7.87 -5.46
CA THR A 139 -2.13 -8.02 -5.23
C THR A 139 -2.40 -9.02 -4.12
N LEU A 140 -3.19 -8.65 -3.12
CA LEU A 140 -3.74 -9.55 -2.12
C LEU A 140 -4.96 -10.24 -2.73
N VAL A 141 -4.87 -11.55 -2.94
CA VAL A 141 -5.96 -12.37 -3.47
C VAL A 141 -6.59 -13.14 -2.33
N VAL A 142 -7.91 -13.02 -2.19
CA VAL A 142 -8.73 -13.72 -1.21
C VAL A 142 -9.56 -14.75 -1.95
N GLU A 143 -9.58 -15.97 -1.42
CA GLU A 143 -10.36 -17.08 -1.96
C GLU A 143 -11.69 -17.15 -1.19
N THR A 144 -12.79 -16.88 -1.87
CA THR A 144 -14.14 -16.99 -1.32
C THR A 144 -14.83 -18.20 -1.96
N THR A 145 -15.50 -19.01 -1.15
CA THR A 145 -16.34 -20.09 -1.67
C THR A 145 -17.78 -19.64 -1.67
N GLU A 146 -18.38 -19.55 -2.86
CA GLU A 146 -19.77 -19.21 -3.02
C GLU A 146 -20.60 -20.46 -3.30
N GLU A 147 -21.76 -20.53 -2.68
CA GLU A 147 -22.74 -21.59 -2.91
C GLU A 147 -23.69 -21.16 -4.03
N ILE A 148 -23.55 -21.76 -5.22
CA ILE A 148 -24.46 -21.51 -6.34
C ILE A 148 -25.57 -22.57 -6.31
N ASN A 149 -26.78 -22.12 -5.99
CA ASN A 149 -27.97 -22.96 -6.02
C ASN A 149 -28.69 -22.87 -7.37
N ASN A 150 -28.47 -23.88 -8.24
CA ASN A 150 -29.11 -23.98 -9.56
C ASN A 150 -30.41 -24.80 -9.51
N GLY A 151 -31.23 -24.61 -8.47
CA GLY A 151 -32.57 -25.20 -8.30
C GLY A 151 -32.64 -26.70 -8.02
N SER A 152 -31.63 -27.50 -8.38
CA SER A 152 -31.58 -28.96 -8.17
C SER A 152 -30.24 -29.45 -7.60
N THR A 153 -29.18 -28.67 -7.72
CA THR A 153 -27.83 -29.01 -7.27
C THR A 153 -27.20 -27.79 -6.63
N THR A 154 -26.57 -28.04 -5.49
CA THR A 154 -25.74 -27.06 -4.79
C THR A 154 -24.31 -27.27 -5.26
N GLU A 155 -23.75 -26.29 -5.97
CA GLU A 155 -22.36 -26.31 -6.42
C GLU A 155 -21.57 -25.28 -5.60
N MET A 156 -20.45 -25.71 -5.04
CA MET A 156 -19.52 -24.83 -4.35
C MET A 156 -18.54 -24.31 -5.40
N VAL A 157 -18.60 -23.02 -5.71
CA VAL A 157 -17.69 -22.37 -6.65
C VAL A 157 -16.64 -21.59 -5.88
N LEU A 158 -15.38 -21.86 -6.19
CA LEU A 158 -14.25 -21.10 -5.66
C LEU A 158 -14.04 -19.87 -6.54
N THR A 159 -14.17 -18.69 -5.95
CA THR A 159 -13.94 -17.41 -6.61
C THR A 159 -12.73 -16.71 -5.97
N GLU A 160 -11.78 -16.28 -6.80
CA GLU A 160 -10.65 -15.45 -6.36
C GLU A 160 -11.02 -13.97 -6.55
N GLU A 161 -10.93 -13.18 -5.48
CA GLU A 161 -11.16 -11.74 -5.50
C GLU A 161 -9.87 -10.98 -5.13
N ILE A 162 -9.60 -9.87 -5.82
CA ILE A 162 -8.48 -8.99 -5.50
C ILE A 162 -8.95 -8.00 -4.43
N ALA A 163 -8.53 -8.22 -3.19
CA ALA A 163 -8.89 -7.35 -2.07
C ALA A 163 -8.05 -6.06 -2.02
N LEU A 164 -6.80 -6.10 -2.45
CA LEU A 164 -5.90 -4.93 -2.43
C LEU A 164 -4.80 -5.06 -3.48
N ALA A 165 -4.39 -3.93 -4.07
CA ALA A 165 -3.23 -3.85 -4.95
C ALA A 165 -2.23 -2.80 -4.45
N LEU A 166 -1.02 -3.22 -4.10
CA LEU A 166 0.09 -2.36 -3.67
C LEU A 166 1.08 -2.11 -4.83
N PRO A 167 1.60 -0.88 -4.96
CA PRO A 167 2.64 -0.59 -5.95
C PRO A 167 3.95 -1.30 -5.59
N ILE A 168 4.81 -1.50 -6.59
CA ILE A 168 6.20 -1.94 -6.40
C ILE A 168 7.11 -0.74 -6.61
N ARG A 169 7.76 -0.27 -5.53
CA ARG A 169 8.75 0.80 -5.60
C ARG A 169 10.11 0.33 -5.11
N THR A 170 11.15 0.85 -5.75
CA THR A 170 12.55 0.59 -5.38
C THR A 170 13.34 1.86 -5.09
N VAL A 171 12.84 3.03 -5.54
CA VAL A 171 13.48 4.33 -5.38
C VAL A 171 12.62 5.24 -4.52
N ARG A 172 13.20 5.80 -3.45
CA ARG A 172 12.59 6.78 -2.54
C ARG A 172 12.22 8.05 -3.30
N SER A 173 11.10 8.66 -2.92
CA SER A 173 10.67 9.95 -3.47
C SER A 173 11.52 11.08 -2.90
N THR A 174 11.51 12.24 -3.55
CA THR A 174 12.24 13.43 -3.08
C THR A 174 11.62 14.08 -1.85
N PHE A 175 10.46 13.60 -1.40
CA PHE A 175 9.72 14.11 -0.25
C PHE A 175 9.19 12.94 0.58
N ASP A 176 8.90 13.24 1.84
CA ASP A 176 8.39 12.30 2.82
C ASP A 176 6.90 12.59 3.05
N SER A 177 6.06 11.56 2.95
CA SER A 177 4.63 11.65 3.23
C SER A 177 4.36 11.23 4.68
N CYS A 178 3.40 11.90 5.30
CA CYS A 178 2.95 11.55 6.64
C CYS A 178 2.18 10.22 6.67
N VAL A 179 2.06 9.62 7.85
CA VAL A 179 1.29 8.40 8.09
C VAL A 179 -0.17 8.80 8.42
N PRO A 180 -1.18 8.30 7.70
CA PRO A 180 -2.57 8.68 7.93
C PRO A 180 -3.23 7.91 9.09
N ASP A 181 -2.88 6.63 9.27
CA ASP A 181 -3.50 5.72 10.22
C ASP A 181 -2.48 4.63 10.66
N THR A 182 -2.85 3.78 11.62
CA THR A 182 -1.94 2.71 12.08
C THR A 182 -1.78 1.59 11.06
N LEU A 183 -2.59 1.49 10.00
CA LEU A 183 -2.48 0.47 8.97
C LEU A 183 -1.48 0.93 7.89
N VAL A 184 -0.28 0.37 7.96
CA VAL A 184 0.82 0.82 7.09
C VAL A 184 1.04 -0.05 5.86
N GLY A 185 0.41 -1.22 5.80
CA GLY A 185 0.49 -2.11 4.65
C GLY A 185 0.03 -3.53 4.94
N VAL A 186 0.69 -4.50 4.31
CA VAL A 186 0.33 -5.93 4.38
C VAL A 186 1.56 -6.79 4.61
N THR A 187 1.46 -7.74 5.54
CA THR A 187 2.51 -8.75 5.79
C THR A 187 2.62 -9.74 4.63
N THR A 188 3.73 -10.46 4.52
CA THR A 188 3.87 -11.54 3.50
C THR A 188 2.81 -12.63 3.60
N ALA A 189 2.16 -12.76 4.77
CA ALA A 189 1.08 -13.71 5.03
C ALA A 189 -0.33 -13.14 4.77
N GLY A 190 -0.44 -11.95 4.17
CA GLY A 190 -1.73 -11.31 3.85
C GLY A 190 -2.45 -10.67 5.04
N GLN A 191 -1.85 -10.66 6.23
CA GLN A 191 -2.37 -9.97 7.42
C GLN A 191 -2.06 -8.46 7.38
N PRO A 192 -2.87 -7.61 8.04
CA PRO A 192 -2.59 -6.18 8.10
C PRO A 192 -1.26 -5.92 8.80
N LEU A 193 -0.44 -5.04 8.21
CA LEU A 193 0.79 -4.57 8.81
C LEU A 193 0.49 -3.29 9.59
N LEU A 194 0.55 -3.37 10.91
CA LEU A 194 0.23 -2.25 11.80
C LEU A 194 1.50 -1.55 12.26
N ASN A 195 1.47 -0.21 12.28
CA ASN A 195 2.63 0.59 12.63
C ASN A 195 3.04 0.37 14.08
N ASP A 196 2.07 0.27 14.99
CA ASP A 196 2.25 0.08 16.43
C ASP A 196 2.60 -1.35 16.85
N ALA A 197 2.60 -2.30 15.90
CA ALA A 197 2.92 -3.70 16.13
C ALA A 197 4.39 -4.05 15.82
N ALA A 198 5.31 -3.09 15.92
CA ALA A 198 6.73 -3.31 15.61
C ALA A 198 7.35 -4.45 16.44
N SER A 199 6.91 -4.62 17.70
CA SER A 199 7.38 -5.68 18.60
C SER A 199 7.09 -7.10 18.09
N THR A 200 6.01 -7.29 17.33
CA THR A 200 5.62 -8.58 16.75
C THR A 200 6.64 -9.10 15.73
N TYR A 201 7.38 -8.19 15.09
CA TYR A 201 8.27 -8.50 13.97
C TYR A 201 9.76 -8.48 14.34
N GLN A 202 10.10 -8.39 15.63
CA GLN A 202 11.50 -8.32 16.10
C GLN A 202 12.29 -9.61 15.91
N ASN A 203 11.61 -10.75 15.76
CA ASN A 203 12.27 -12.05 15.57
C ASN A 203 12.63 -12.35 14.11
N PHE A 204 12.32 -11.44 13.18
CA PHE A 204 12.69 -11.59 11.78
C PHE A 204 14.17 -11.28 11.57
N LEU A 205 14.78 -11.89 10.55
CA LEU A 205 16.14 -11.55 10.15
C LEU A 205 16.16 -10.21 9.40
N GLU A 206 17.29 -9.50 9.46
CA GLU A 206 17.52 -8.25 8.72
C GLU A 206 17.27 -8.39 7.20
N THR A 207 17.49 -9.59 6.65
CA THR A 207 17.28 -9.91 5.23
C THR A 207 15.91 -10.50 4.92
N GLN A 208 15.09 -10.77 5.94
CA GLN A 208 13.78 -11.37 5.78
C GLN A 208 12.70 -10.29 5.62
N VAL A 209 11.88 -10.44 4.58
CA VAL A 209 10.73 -9.55 4.33
C VAL A 209 9.63 -9.88 5.33
N VAL A 210 9.19 -8.86 6.05
CA VAL A 210 8.02 -8.88 6.95
C VAL A 210 6.74 -8.59 6.17
N GLY A 211 6.80 -7.62 5.27
CA GLY A 211 5.64 -7.16 4.50
C GLY A 211 5.97 -6.03 3.54
N TYR A 212 4.93 -5.42 3.01
CA TYR A 212 4.99 -4.32 2.05
C TYR A 212 4.09 -3.18 2.51
N THR A 213 4.60 -1.96 2.43
CA THR A 213 3.89 -0.76 2.85
C THR A 213 2.98 -0.21 1.74
N ARG A 214 2.06 0.69 2.13
CA ARG A 214 1.13 1.40 1.23
C ARG A 214 1.81 2.23 0.15
N ASP A 215 3.04 2.67 0.38
CA ASP A 215 3.86 3.38 -0.61
C ASP A 215 4.65 2.44 -1.53
N GLY A 216 4.65 1.12 -1.28
CA GLY A 216 5.15 0.09 -2.17
C GLY A 216 6.56 -0.43 -1.88
N PHE A 217 7.20 0.03 -0.81
CA PHE A 217 8.48 -0.50 -0.36
C PHE A 217 8.30 -1.76 0.52
N ALA A 218 9.35 -2.56 0.60
CA ALA A 218 9.38 -3.71 1.48
C ALA A 218 9.83 -3.30 2.89
N VAL A 219 9.27 -3.98 3.88
CA VAL A 219 9.66 -3.91 5.29
C VAL A 219 10.42 -5.18 5.63
N TYR A 220 11.61 -5.02 6.19
CA TYR A 220 12.48 -6.12 6.61
C TYR A 220 12.58 -6.19 8.13
N GLY A 221 13.14 -7.30 8.63
CA GLY A 221 13.44 -7.46 10.05
C GLY A 221 14.45 -6.44 10.59
N PRO A 222 14.66 -6.41 11.91
CA PRO A 222 15.49 -5.41 12.56
C PRO A 222 16.95 -5.40 12.11
N VAL A 223 17.48 -4.19 12.00
CA VAL A 223 18.91 -3.93 11.78
C VAL A 223 19.67 -3.95 13.10
N ALA A 224 20.91 -4.41 13.08
CA ALA A 224 21.79 -4.35 14.25
C ALA A 224 22.13 -2.90 14.67
N ASP A 225 22.27 -2.00 13.70
CA ASP A 225 22.60 -0.59 13.93
C ASP A 225 21.50 0.33 13.36
N ALA A 226 20.64 0.82 14.24
CA ALA A 226 19.53 1.72 13.89
C ALA A 226 20.00 3.12 13.42
N ALA A 227 21.27 3.48 13.66
CA ALA A 227 21.83 4.71 13.13
C ALA A 227 21.84 4.71 11.61
N GLN A 228 21.98 3.54 10.96
CA GLN A 228 22.02 3.42 9.50
C GLN A 228 20.69 3.74 8.80
N LEU A 229 19.58 3.84 9.55
CA LEU A 229 18.27 4.16 9.00
C LEU A 229 18.11 5.68 8.83
N ASP A 230 17.01 6.15 8.21
CA ASP A 230 16.85 7.53 7.70
C ASP A 230 15.68 8.41 8.26
N ALA A 231 15.51 8.81 9.52
CA ALA A 231 14.23 9.45 9.98
C ALA A 231 12.92 8.63 9.76
N CYS A 232 12.52 8.25 8.54
CA CYS A 232 11.37 7.40 8.23
C CYS A 232 11.56 5.93 8.67
N GLY A 233 12.81 5.47 8.80
CA GLY A 233 13.13 4.12 9.30
C GLY A 233 13.51 3.12 8.21
N GLY A 234 13.91 3.60 7.03
CA GLY A 234 14.49 2.81 5.97
C GLY A 234 15.94 3.17 5.66
N ARG A 235 16.51 2.44 4.71
CA ARG A 235 17.83 2.66 4.13
C ARG A 235 17.89 2.03 2.74
N TYR A 236 18.93 2.38 1.98
CA TYR A 236 19.23 1.69 0.74
C TYR A 236 19.95 0.36 1.01
N SER A 237 19.52 -0.69 0.32
CA SER A 237 20.26 -1.95 0.25
C SER A 237 21.52 -1.79 -0.59
N LEU A 238 22.40 -2.80 -0.54
CA LEU A 238 23.61 -2.86 -1.37
C LEU A 238 23.31 -2.80 -2.88
N ASN A 239 22.09 -3.18 -3.28
CA ASN A 239 21.63 -3.14 -4.66
C ASN A 239 20.98 -1.79 -5.04
N GLY A 240 21.05 -0.78 -4.18
CA GLY A 240 20.47 0.54 -4.40
C GLY A 240 18.94 0.60 -4.27
N GLN A 241 18.29 -0.44 -3.73
CA GLN A 241 16.85 -0.43 -3.49
C GLN A 241 16.54 0.08 -2.08
N TYR A 242 15.61 1.03 -1.98
CA TYR A 242 15.15 1.53 -0.69
C TYR A 242 14.22 0.52 -0.01
N GLN A 243 14.44 0.30 1.28
CA GLN A 243 13.69 -0.64 2.11
C GLN A 243 13.55 -0.15 3.54
N TYR A 244 12.41 -0.42 4.16
CA TYR A 244 12.19 -0.16 5.58
C TYR A 244 12.70 -1.31 6.44
N HIS A 245 12.97 -1.00 7.70
CA HIS A 245 13.32 -2.01 8.69
C HIS A 245 12.52 -1.83 9.97
N VAL A 246 12.08 -2.95 10.53
CA VAL A 246 11.56 -3.02 11.90
C VAL A 246 12.68 -2.61 12.87
N ARG A 247 12.33 -2.16 14.07
CA ARG A 247 13.31 -1.77 15.09
C ARG A 247 12.98 -2.39 16.43
N THR A 248 14.01 -2.68 17.22
CA THR A 248 13.85 -3.28 18.55
C THR A 248 13.53 -2.25 19.63
N ASN A 249 13.97 -1.01 19.43
CA ASN A 249 13.96 0.03 20.47
C ASN A 249 12.85 1.07 20.26
N GLU A 250 12.01 0.90 19.24
CA GLU A 250 10.93 1.83 18.90
C GLU A 250 9.61 1.07 18.80
N PRO A 251 8.49 1.63 19.29
CA PRO A 251 7.20 0.96 19.26
C PRO A 251 6.53 1.02 17.88
N PHE A 252 7.18 1.63 16.87
CA PHE A 252 6.61 1.82 15.55
C PHE A 252 7.52 1.32 14.41
N ILE A 253 6.92 0.88 13.30
CA ILE A 253 7.66 0.39 12.12
C ILE A 253 8.22 1.55 11.30
N LEU A 254 7.37 2.50 10.90
CA LEU A 254 7.74 3.64 10.06
C LEU A 254 7.38 4.99 10.70
N GLY A 255 8.31 5.94 10.59
CA GLY A 255 8.12 7.32 11.00
C GLY A 255 7.39 8.15 9.94
N CYS A 256 7.61 7.84 8.67
CA CYS A 256 6.99 8.48 7.51
C CYS A 256 7.04 7.53 6.31
N TYR A 257 6.29 7.83 5.25
CA TYR A 257 6.42 7.17 3.97
C TYR A 257 7.44 7.90 3.09
N ALA A 258 8.45 7.17 2.63
CA ALA A 258 9.42 7.49 1.60
C ALA A 258 8.80 7.59 0.19
N GLY A 259 7.51 7.27 0.04
CA GLY A 259 6.76 7.46 -1.19
C GLY A 259 5.36 8.01 -0.95
N VAL A 260 4.58 8.06 -2.02
CA VAL A 260 3.15 8.41 -1.93
C VAL A 260 2.38 7.14 -1.57
N PRO A 261 1.76 7.08 -0.37
CA PRO A 261 0.95 5.94 0.02
C PRO A 261 -0.34 5.89 -0.80
N ILE A 262 -0.81 4.68 -1.12
CA ILE A 262 -2.16 4.50 -1.66
C ILE A 262 -3.19 4.43 -0.53
N ASN A 263 -4.45 4.68 -0.87
CA ASN A 263 -5.57 4.33 0.01
C ASN A 263 -5.82 2.83 -0.07
N ILE A 264 -6.04 2.23 1.10
CA ILE A 264 -6.46 0.83 1.21
C ILE A 264 -7.96 0.89 1.43
N ASP A 265 -8.76 0.59 0.42
CA ASP A 265 -10.22 0.51 0.56
C ASP A 265 -10.58 -0.99 0.53
N ILE A 266 -10.80 -1.57 1.71
CA ILE A 266 -11.17 -2.99 1.92
C ILE A 266 -12.46 -3.05 2.74
#